data_AF-A0A821N9B8-F1
#
_entry.id   AF-A0A821N9B8-F1
#
_cell.length_a   1.000
_cell.length_b   1.000
_cell.length_c   1.000
_cell.angle_alpha   90.00
_cell.angle_beta   90.00
_cell.angle_gamma   90.00
#
_symmetry.space_group_name_H-M   'P 1'
#
loop_
_entity.id
_entity.type
_entity.pdbx_description
1 polymer ?
#
loop_
_entity_poly.entity_id
_entity_poly.type
_entity_poly.pdbx_seq_one_letter_code
_entity_poly.pdbx_strand_id
1 'polypeptide(L)'
;GSNVNTFYSTPSCYLYGLNKAGRTWTTKTDDFFPYADRPHEFWTGYFTSRPALKRYERHSNNILQITRQLNAFSNSQLRNS
;
A
#
# COMPACT_ATOMS: atom_id res chain seq x y z
N GLY A 1 -25.33 35.82 3.23
CA GLY A 1 -24.85 34.48 3.64
C GLY A 1 -23.83 34.00 2.62
N SER A 2 -22.89 33.13 3.02
CA SER A 2 -21.89 32.54 2.11
C SER A 2 -22.53 31.52 1.15
N ASN A 3 -22.00 31.40 -0.07
CA ASN A 3 -22.47 30.46 -1.10
C ASN A 3 -21.71 29.13 -1.03
N VAL A 4 -21.63 28.53 0.16
CA VAL A 4 -20.85 27.32 0.44
C VAL A 4 -21.70 26.36 1.28
N ASN A 5 -21.70 25.07 0.92
CA ASN A 5 -22.34 24.00 1.67
C ASN A 5 -21.28 23.10 2.33
N THR A 6 -21.35 22.92 3.65
CA THR A 6 -20.46 22.06 4.43
C THR A 6 -21.29 21.04 5.21
N PHE A 7 -20.86 19.78 5.17
CA PHE A 7 -21.52 18.68 5.88
C PHE A 7 -20.50 17.59 6.22
N TYR A 8 -20.79 16.80 7.26
CA TYR A 8 -19.97 15.65 7.62
C TYR A 8 -20.07 14.55 6.54
N SER A 9 -18.94 13.93 6.24
CA SER A 9 -18.82 13.01 5.11
C SER A 9 -17.72 11.97 5.35
N THR A 10 -17.53 11.10 4.37
CA THR A 10 -16.45 10.11 4.32
C THR A 10 -15.60 10.31 3.06
N PRO A 11 -14.35 9.80 3.02
CA PRO A 11 -13.54 9.85 1.80
C PRO A 11 -14.25 9.26 0.57
N SER A 12 -15.06 8.22 0.75
CA SER A 12 -15.83 7.59 -0.34
C SER A 12 -16.93 8.51 -0.87
N CYS A 13 -17.65 9.23 -0.01
CA CYS A 13 -18.66 10.20 -0.43
C CYS A 13 -18.04 11.40 -1.17
N TYR A 14 -16.85 11.85 -0.75
CA TYR A 14 -16.09 12.87 -1.47
C TYR A 14 -15.69 12.40 -2.88
N LEU A 15 -15.11 11.20 -2.97
CA LEU A 15 -14.71 10.60 -4.26
C LEU A 15 -15.91 10.40 -5.20
N TYR A 16 -17.06 10.00 -4.67
CA TYR A 16 -18.31 9.92 -5.43
C TYR A 16 -18.72 11.27 -6.04
N GLY A 17 -18.63 12.35 -5.25
CA GLY A 17 -18.87 13.70 -5.74
C GLY A 17 -17.90 14.12 -6.84
N LEU A 18 -16.60 13.82 -6.68
CA LEU A 18 -15.58 14.10 -7.70
C LEU A 18 -15.85 13.36 -9.00
N ASN A 19 -16.20 12.07 -8.95
CA ASN A 19 -16.50 11.27 -10.14
C ASN A 19 -17.75 11.78 -10.88
N LYS A 20 -18.70 12.40 -10.17
CA LYS A 20 -19.88 13.05 -10.75
C LYS A 20 -19.63 14.44 -11.32
N ALA A 21 -18.49 15.06 -11.02
CA ALA A 21 -18.21 16.43 -11.41
C ALA A 21 -17.80 16.59 -12.89
N GLY A 22 -17.76 15.50 -13.68
CA GLY A 22 -17.45 15.53 -15.11
C GLY A 22 -16.06 16.08 -15.44
N ARG A 23 -15.09 15.87 -14.54
CA ARG A 23 -13.71 16.36 -14.71
C ARG A 23 -12.81 15.28 -15.33
N THR A 24 -11.82 15.73 -16.09
CA THR A 24 -10.72 14.90 -16.58
C THR A 24 -9.52 15.05 -15.65
N TRP A 25 -8.82 13.95 -15.39
CA TRP A 25 -7.68 13.90 -14.47
C TRP A 25 -6.40 13.54 -15.23
N THR A 26 -5.26 14.02 -14.75
CA THR A 26 -3.96 13.62 -15.28
C THR A 26 -3.61 12.19 -14.87
N THR A 27 -2.81 11.51 -15.69
CA THR A 27 -2.29 10.17 -15.38
C THR A 27 -0.92 10.29 -14.72
N LYS A 28 -0.69 9.56 -13.62
CA LYS A 28 0.62 9.41 -12.96
C LYS A 28 1.00 7.93 -13.00
N THR A 29 2.24 7.63 -13.42
CA THR A 29 2.72 6.25 -13.63
C THR A 29 3.75 5.79 -12.63
N ASP A 30 4.59 6.70 -12.15
CA ASP A 30 5.72 6.34 -11.28
C ASP A 30 5.34 6.46 -9.79
N ASP A 31 6.28 6.16 -8.90
CA ASP A 31 6.08 6.26 -7.46
C ASP A 31 6.13 7.71 -6.93
N PHE A 32 6.08 7.81 -5.60
CA PHE A 32 6.19 9.05 -4.82
C PHE A 32 7.46 9.09 -3.95
N PHE A 33 8.52 8.36 -4.33
CA PHE A 33 9.79 8.34 -3.59
C PHE A 33 10.86 9.21 -4.24
N PRO A 34 11.81 9.77 -3.46
CA PRO A 34 11.83 9.82 -1.99
C PRO A 34 10.89 10.91 -1.45
N TYR A 35 10.34 10.66 -0.26
CA TYR A 35 9.52 11.66 0.45
C TYR A 35 10.40 12.65 1.22
N ALA A 36 10.03 13.92 1.17
CA ALA A 36 10.56 15.00 2.01
C ALA A 36 9.43 15.96 2.37
N ASP A 37 9.35 16.35 3.64
CA ASP A 37 8.38 17.34 4.13
C ASP A 37 8.93 18.77 4.09
N ARG A 38 10.26 18.94 3.97
CA ARG A 38 10.97 20.22 3.85
C ARG A 38 12.20 20.12 2.94
N PRO A 39 12.76 21.26 2.47
CA PRO A 39 14.03 21.25 1.74
C PRO A 39 15.13 20.54 2.53
N HIS A 40 15.84 19.61 1.88
CA HIS A 40 16.94 18.82 2.46
C HIS A 40 16.56 17.83 3.59
N GLU A 41 15.27 17.66 3.89
CA GLU A 41 14.78 16.73 4.93
C GLU A 41 14.18 15.47 4.28
N PHE A 42 15.03 14.70 3.58
CA PHE A 42 14.58 13.48 2.91
C PHE A 42 14.49 12.30 3.88
N TRP A 43 13.37 11.59 3.83
CA TRP A 43 13.10 10.44 4.69
C TRP A 43 13.76 9.17 4.14
N THR A 44 14.96 9.24 3.58
CA THR A 44 15.67 8.07 3.02
C THR A 44 16.38 7.24 4.08
N GLY A 45 16.58 7.77 5.29
CA GLY A 45 17.24 7.04 6.38
C GLY A 45 16.49 5.78 6.84
N TYR A 46 15.16 5.73 6.74
CA TYR A 46 14.41 4.54 7.12
C TYR A 46 14.61 3.36 6.15
N PHE A 47 15.15 3.61 4.94
CA PHE A 47 15.50 2.56 3.98
C PHE A 47 16.54 1.58 4.53
N THR A 48 17.46 2.05 5.40
CA THR A 48 18.51 1.21 6.00
C THR A 48 18.37 1.04 7.52
N SER A 49 17.61 1.89 8.19
CA SER A 49 17.38 1.80 9.64
C SER A 49 16.94 0.39 10.08
N ARG A 50 17.54 -0.12 11.17
CA ARG A 50 17.29 -1.48 11.72
C ARG A 50 17.52 -2.61 10.68
N PRO A 51 18.75 -2.75 10.13
CA PRO A 51 19.02 -3.68 9.04
C PRO A 51 18.81 -5.16 9.42
N ALA A 52 19.10 -5.54 10.66
CA ALA A 52 18.86 -6.89 11.15
C ALA A 52 17.37 -7.28 11.11
N LEU A 53 16.46 -6.36 11.49
CA LEU A 53 15.01 -6.59 11.42
C LEU A 53 14.53 -6.71 9.97
N LYS A 54 15.03 -5.87 9.06
CA LYS A 54 14.71 -5.96 7.63
C LYS A 54 15.16 -7.30 7.03
N ARG A 55 16.35 -7.80 7.40
CA ARG A 55 16.80 -9.13 7.00
C ARG A 55 15.90 -10.25 7.56
N TYR A 56 15.51 -10.12 8.84
CA TYR A 56 14.64 -11.09 9.49
C TYR A 56 13.26 -11.18 8.82
N GLU A 57 12.67 -10.05 8.42
CA GLU A 57 11.41 -10.00 7.65
C GLU A 57 11.52 -10.80 6.34
N ARG A 58 12.56 -10.54 5.54
CA ARG A 58 12.80 -11.24 4.27
C ARG A 58 12.95 -12.74 4.44
N HIS A 59 13.73 -13.17 5.43
CA HIS A 59 13.95 -14.59 5.70
C HIS A 59 12.68 -15.29 6.18
N SER A 60 11.94 -14.66 7.10
CA SER A 60 10.69 -15.21 7.63
C SER A 60 9.61 -15.29 6.55
N ASN A 61 9.54 -14.32 5.64
CA ASN A 61 8.65 -14.36 4.48
C ASN A 61 8.97 -15.56 3.56
N ASN A 62 10.24 -15.82 3.27
CA ASN A 62 10.65 -16.95 2.45
C ASN A 62 10.21 -18.29 3.08
N ILE A 63 10.44 -18.48 4.37
CA ILE A 63 9.97 -19.67 5.10
C ILE A 63 8.45 -19.79 5.01
N LEU A 64 7.71 -18.69 5.20
CA LEU A 64 6.26 -18.68 5.11
C LEU A 64 5.76 -19.12 3.72
N GLN A 65 6.41 -18.69 2.64
CA GLN A 65 6.01 -19.11 1.29
C GLN A 65 6.28 -20.60 1.05
N ILE A 66 7.41 -21.13 1.52
CA ILE A 66 7.73 -22.56 1.43
C ILE A 66 6.68 -23.37 2.19
N THR A 67 6.36 -22.98 3.43
CA THR A 67 5.34 -23.66 4.24
C THR A 67 3.97 -23.64 3.56
N ARG A 68 3.60 -22.52 2.92
CA ARG A 68 2.34 -22.43 2.14
C ARG A 68 2.33 -23.39 0.96
N GLN A 69 3.43 -23.50 0.22
CA GLN A 69 3.56 -24.41 -0.92
C GLN A 69 3.49 -25.87 -0.47
N LEU A 70 4.21 -26.24 0.59
CA LEU A 70 4.18 -27.59 1.17
C LEU A 70 2.79 -27.96 1.66
N ASN A 71 2.10 -27.03 2.34
CA ASN A 71 0.73 -27.25 2.79
C ASN A 71 -0.24 -27.43 1.60
N ALA A 72 -0.11 -26.61 0.56
CA ALA A 72 -0.93 -26.75 -0.64
C ALA A 72 -0.68 -28.10 -1.35
N PHE A 73 0.57 -28.54 -1.44
CA PHE A 73 0.94 -29.83 -2.01
C PHE A 73 0.41 -31.00 -1.17
N SER A 74 0.55 -30.95 0.15
CA SER A 74 0.01 -31.98 1.04
C SER A 74 -1.51 -32.11 0.88
N ASN A 75 -2.23 -30.99 0.84
CA ASN A 75 -3.68 -30.98 0.63
C ASN A 75 -4.10 -31.51 -0.75
N SER A 76 -3.30 -31.28 -1.80
CA SER A 76 -3.61 -31.83 -3.12
C SER A 76 -3.36 -33.33 -3.20
N GLN A 77 -2.31 -33.84 -2.54
CA GLN A 77 -2.06 -35.28 -2.44
C GLN A 77 -3.21 -35.99 -1.70
N LEU A 78 -3.67 -35.44 -0.56
CA LEU A 78 -4.79 -35.99 0.21
C LEU A 78 -6.13 -35.99 -0.56
N ARG A 79 -6.32 -35.07 -1.50
CA ARG A 79 -7.53 -35.03 -2.34
C ARG A 79 -7.47 -36.02 -3.51
N ASN A 80 -6.29 -36.47 -3.90
CA ASN A 80 -6.05 -37.38 -5.01
C ASN A 80 -5.82 -38.84 -4.55
N SER A 81 -5.78 -39.09 -3.24
CA SER A 81 -5.77 -40.41 -2.59
C SER A 81 -7.18 -40.81 -2.17
#